data_AF-A0A963CAP8-F1
#
_entry.id   AF-A0A963CAP8-F1
#
_cell.length_a   1.000
_cell.length_b   1.000
_cell.length_c   1.000
_cell.angle_alpha   90.00
_cell.angle_beta   90.00
_cell.angle_gamma   90.00
#
_symmetry.space_group_name_H-M   'P 1'
#
loop_
_entity.id
_entity.type
_entity.pdbx_description
1 polymer ?
#
loop_
_entity_poly.entity_id
_entity_poly.type
_entity_poly.pdbx_seq_one_letter_code
_entity_poly.pdbx_strand_id
1 'polypeptide(L)'
;RTRVDHLGEPWAIRVPPMTVDEGEVSGELKDLSGLFNLNNLAPAGDASEAHAEAFVRLAGAVGIDGVEADEIARRITDWIDSDGLSSLTGGDEAGEFRALGAQQAPPDGPLAHLDEVDAIAGIRPEALARLRPFLVALPAPSQINANTAGAEVLHAIIPELPLDAARILVAERERAWFKDLPDINARLPQGSGPVIADQTAVVSDYILATGRARYGLSVVRMEVLLHRHQNWPDIVWQRIL
;
A
#
# COMPACT_ATOMS: atom_id res chain seq x y z
N ARG A 1 -21.74 8.06 -3.96
CA ARG A 1 -20.35 7.97 -3.47
C ARG A 1 -20.09 9.13 -2.52
N THR A 2 -19.52 8.86 -1.35
CA THR A 2 -19.00 9.91 -0.46
C THR A 2 -17.91 10.69 -1.21
N ARG A 3 -17.74 11.97 -0.86
CA ARG A 3 -16.69 12.80 -1.49
C ARG A 3 -15.32 12.56 -0.86
N VAL A 4 -15.29 11.90 0.29
CA VAL A 4 -14.13 11.67 1.15
C VAL A 4 -14.39 10.39 1.95
N ASP A 5 -13.34 9.64 2.26
CA ASP A 5 -13.38 8.55 3.24
C ASP A 5 -12.30 8.73 4.31
N HIS A 6 -12.64 8.49 5.57
CA HIS A 6 -11.74 8.70 6.71
C HIS A 6 -12.05 7.75 7.88
N LEU A 7 -11.09 7.60 8.81
CA LEU A 7 -11.17 6.67 9.94
C LEU A 7 -12.23 7.04 11.01
N GLY A 8 -12.92 8.17 10.86
CA GLY A 8 -14.01 8.60 11.75
C GLY A 8 -15.40 8.13 11.32
N GLU A 9 -15.49 7.46 10.17
CA GLU A 9 -16.76 6.97 9.64
C GLU A 9 -17.18 5.64 10.27
N PRO A 10 -18.49 5.30 10.25
CA PRO A 10 -18.98 4.05 10.85
C PRO A 10 -18.33 2.77 10.30
N TRP A 11 -17.89 2.77 9.04
CA TRP A 11 -17.27 1.60 8.41
C TRP A 11 -15.91 1.26 9.05
N ALA A 12 -15.21 2.25 9.61
CA ALA A 12 -13.89 2.06 10.23
C ALA A 12 -13.98 1.47 11.65
N ILE A 13 -15.19 1.35 12.21
CA ILE A 13 -15.42 0.79 13.54
C ILE A 13 -15.32 -0.74 13.46
N ARG A 14 -14.47 -1.34 14.30
CA ARG A 14 -14.38 -2.79 14.45
C ARG A 14 -15.68 -3.32 15.06
N VAL A 15 -16.24 -4.36 14.45
CA VAL A 15 -17.39 -5.09 14.99
C VAL A 15 -16.85 -6.01 16.09
N PRO A 16 -17.15 -5.74 17.37
CA PRO A 16 -16.71 -6.61 18.46
C PRO A 16 -17.38 -7.98 18.33
N PRO A 17 -16.85 -9.02 19.00
CA PRO A 17 -17.51 -10.32 19.08
C PRO A 17 -18.96 -10.17 19.57
N MET A 18 -19.90 -10.45 18.68
CA MET A 18 -21.34 -10.43 18.95
C MET A 18 -21.90 -11.83 18.87
N THR A 19 -22.78 -12.17 19.82
CA THR A 19 -23.46 -13.45 19.81
C THR A 19 -24.55 -13.48 18.74
N VAL A 20 -24.54 -14.51 17.91
CA VAL A 20 -25.54 -14.78 16.87
C VAL A 20 -25.93 -16.24 16.99
N ASP A 21 -27.16 -16.48 17.41
CA ASP A 21 -27.65 -17.81 17.81
C ASP A 21 -26.75 -18.47 18.88
N GLU A 22 -26.17 -19.63 18.60
CA GLU A 22 -25.21 -20.33 19.48
C GLU A 22 -23.74 -20.04 19.12
N GLY A 23 -23.51 -19.07 18.21
CA GLY A 23 -22.20 -18.68 17.72
C GLY A 23 -21.81 -17.24 18.08
N GLU A 24 -20.61 -16.87 17.64
CA GLU A 24 -20.04 -15.54 17.83
C GLU A 24 -19.43 -15.07 16.51
N VAL A 25 -19.70 -13.83 16.13
CA VAL A 25 -19.15 -13.20 14.93
C VAL A 25 -18.45 -11.90 15.30
N SER A 26 -17.28 -11.65 14.73
CA SER A 26 -16.57 -10.36 14.81
C SER A 26 -15.96 -10.03 13.47
N GLY A 27 -15.63 -8.76 13.24
CA GLY A 27 -14.95 -8.37 12.01
C GLY A 27 -14.49 -6.93 12.01
N GLU A 28 -13.76 -6.57 10.98
CA GLU A 28 -13.30 -5.21 10.75
C GLU A 28 -13.12 -4.94 9.26
N LEU A 29 -13.23 -3.67 8.90
CA LEU A 29 -12.87 -3.15 7.59
C LEU A 29 -11.57 -2.36 7.74
N LYS A 30 -10.59 -2.65 6.91
CA LYS A 30 -9.33 -1.90 6.83
C LYS A 30 -9.24 -1.26 5.45
N ASP A 31 -9.02 0.05 5.42
CA ASP A 31 -8.70 0.73 4.17
C ASP A 31 -7.28 0.37 3.72
N LEU A 32 -7.18 -0.25 2.55
CA LEU A 32 -5.89 -0.57 1.92
C LEU A 32 -5.41 0.56 1.02
N SER A 33 -6.27 1.50 0.63
CA SER A 33 -5.87 2.70 -0.10
C SER A 33 -5.00 3.63 0.75
N GLY A 34 -4.88 3.45 2.07
CA GLY A 34 -3.90 4.17 2.89
C GLY A 34 -2.46 3.65 2.79
N LEU A 35 -2.24 2.53 2.09
CA LEU A 35 -0.94 1.87 1.97
C LEU A 35 -0.33 2.12 0.57
N PHE A 36 0.99 2.03 0.48
CA PHE A 36 1.69 2.15 -0.79
C PHE A 36 1.51 0.86 -1.62
N ASN A 37 0.85 0.98 -2.78
CA ASN A 37 0.68 -0.14 -3.70
C ASN A 37 1.97 -0.39 -4.49
N LEU A 38 2.60 -1.55 -4.32
CA LEU A 38 3.83 -1.89 -5.04
C LEU A 38 3.63 -1.96 -6.55
N ASN A 39 2.43 -2.30 -7.02
CA ASN A 39 2.11 -2.31 -8.45
C ASN A 39 2.07 -0.90 -9.07
N ASN A 40 2.21 0.16 -8.26
CA ASN A 40 2.44 1.51 -8.76
C ASN A 40 3.91 1.76 -9.19
N LEU A 41 4.85 0.87 -8.88
CA LEU A 41 6.25 1.01 -9.33
C LEU A 41 6.40 0.83 -10.84
N ALA A 42 5.53 0.02 -11.45
CA ALA A 42 5.43 -0.15 -12.89
C ALA A 42 3.97 -0.23 -13.37
N PRO A 43 3.22 0.89 -13.32
CA PRO A 43 1.81 0.90 -13.68
C PRO A 43 1.64 0.50 -15.15
N ALA A 44 0.78 -0.49 -15.40
CA ALA A 44 0.56 -1.06 -16.74
C ALA A 44 1.82 -1.65 -17.41
N GLY A 45 2.85 -2.00 -16.62
CA GLY A 45 4.07 -2.65 -17.10
C GLY A 45 5.20 -1.69 -17.50
N ASP A 46 5.01 -0.38 -17.30
CA ASP A 46 6.03 0.64 -17.55
C ASP A 46 6.56 1.21 -16.23
N ALA A 47 7.88 1.20 -16.02
CA ALA A 47 8.50 1.72 -14.81
C ALA A 47 8.13 3.21 -14.53
N SER A 48 7.85 3.51 -13.26
CA SER A 48 7.45 4.85 -12.81
C SER A 48 8.48 5.45 -11.85
N GLU A 49 9.29 6.38 -12.36
CA GLU A 49 10.29 7.11 -11.57
C GLU A 49 9.65 7.85 -10.38
N ALA A 50 8.48 8.48 -10.58
CA ALA A 50 7.79 9.20 -9.53
C ALA A 50 7.34 8.30 -8.36
N HIS A 51 6.97 7.04 -8.63
CA HIS A 51 6.62 6.09 -7.58
C HIS A 51 7.86 5.43 -6.97
N ALA A 52 8.92 5.20 -7.76
CA ALA A 52 10.21 4.74 -7.25
C ALA A 52 10.79 5.75 -6.23
N GLU A 53 10.77 7.04 -6.54
CA GLU A 53 11.20 8.08 -5.60
C GLU A 53 10.36 8.11 -4.31
N ALA A 54 9.03 7.94 -4.43
CA ALA A 54 8.16 7.86 -3.27
C ALA A 54 8.46 6.63 -2.42
N PHE A 55 8.68 5.47 -3.04
CA PHE A 55 9.09 4.26 -2.34
C PHE A 55 10.44 4.44 -1.62
N VAL A 56 11.43 5.07 -2.26
CA VAL A 56 12.73 5.34 -1.63
C VAL A 56 12.58 6.24 -0.40
N ARG A 57 11.72 7.27 -0.46
CA ARG A 57 11.38 8.10 0.72
C ARG A 57 10.69 7.29 1.82
N LEU A 58 9.77 6.39 1.47
CA LEU A 58 9.11 5.50 2.42
C LEU A 58 10.12 4.58 3.13
N ALA A 59 11.01 3.96 2.37
CA ALA A 59 12.07 3.10 2.88
C ALA A 59 13.02 3.89 3.81
N GLY A 60 13.39 5.11 3.42
CA GLY A 60 14.15 6.03 4.28
C GLY A 60 13.45 6.35 5.60
N ALA A 61 12.13 6.59 5.57
CA ALA A 61 11.33 6.88 6.78
C ALA A 61 11.32 5.72 7.79
N VAL A 62 11.40 4.48 7.30
CA VAL A 62 11.52 3.30 8.16
C VAL A 62 12.96 2.97 8.52
N GLY A 63 13.94 3.74 8.03
CA GLY A 63 15.37 3.70 8.34
C GLY A 63 16.20 2.74 7.48
N ILE A 64 15.77 2.48 6.26
CA ILE A 64 16.56 1.80 5.23
C ILE A 64 17.48 2.84 4.58
N ASP A 65 18.74 2.47 4.33
CA ASP A 65 19.70 3.38 3.69
C ASP A 65 19.27 3.70 2.26
N GLY A 66 19.62 4.91 1.76
CA GLY A 66 19.19 5.37 0.44
C GLY A 66 19.63 4.48 -0.71
N VAL A 67 20.82 3.89 -0.63
CA VAL A 67 21.33 2.97 -1.66
C VAL A 67 20.54 1.66 -1.66
N GLU A 68 20.31 1.10 -0.47
CA GLU A 68 19.51 -0.11 -0.33
C GLU A 68 18.05 0.13 -0.74
N ALA A 69 17.48 1.28 -0.40
CA ALA A 69 16.12 1.65 -0.77
C ALA A 69 15.93 1.71 -2.29
N ASP A 70 16.87 2.33 -3.01
CA ASP A 70 16.88 2.39 -4.47
C ASP A 70 17.05 0.98 -5.08
N GLU A 71 17.95 0.16 -4.52
CA GLU A 71 18.11 -1.24 -4.92
C GLU A 71 16.84 -2.07 -4.77
N ILE A 72 16.10 -1.88 -3.67
CA ILE A 72 14.83 -2.57 -3.42
C ILE A 72 13.77 -2.07 -4.40
N ALA A 73 13.67 -0.76 -4.60
CA ALA A 73 12.71 -0.18 -5.54
C ALA A 73 12.91 -0.75 -6.95
N ARG A 74 14.14 -0.71 -7.47
CA ARG A 74 14.49 -1.22 -8.81
C ARG A 74 14.19 -2.69 -8.97
N ARG A 75 14.50 -3.53 -7.98
CA ARG A 75 14.20 -4.96 -8.07
C ARG A 75 12.71 -5.28 -8.07
N ILE A 76 11.92 -4.51 -7.32
CA ILE A 76 10.47 -4.68 -7.36
C ILE A 76 9.92 -4.14 -8.69
N THR A 77 10.48 -3.05 -9.22
CA THR A 77 10.14 -2.54 -10.56
C THR A 77 10.41 -3.58 -11.64
N ASP A 78 11.63 -4.10 -11.70
CA ASP A 78 12.06 -5.15 -12.64
C ASP A 78 11.11 -6.37 -12.54
N TRP A 79 10.76 -6.79 -11.32
CA TRP A 79 9.80 -7.89 -11.13
C TRP A 79 8.39 -7.65 -11.72
N ILE A 80 7.99 -6.39 -11.94
CA ILE A 80 6.64 -5.99 -12.32
C ILE A 80 6.56 -5.46 -13.76
N ASP A 81 7.58 -4.75 -14.22
CA ASP A 81 7.60 -4.16 -15.55
C ASP A 81 7.77 -5.21 -16.66
N SER A 82 7.72 -4.79 -17.92
CA SER A 82 7.63 -5.71 -19.04
C SER A 82 8.71 -5.50 -20.11
N ASP A 83 9.78 -4.79 -19.78
CA ASP A 83 10.84 -4.47 -20.74
C ASP A 83 11.97 -5.51 -20.77
N GLY A 84 12.10 -6.33 -19.72
CA GLY A 84 13.11 -7.37 -19.57
C GLY A 84 14.54 -6.82 -19.39
N LEU A 85 14.68 -5.55 -19.02
CA LEU A 85 15.93 -4.85 -18.79
C LEU A 85 16.13 -4.58 -17.30
N SER A 86 17.32 -4.88 -16.80
CA SER A 86 17.67 -4.56 -15.41
C SER A 86 17.65 -3.05 -15.19
N SER A 87 16.83 -2.56 -14.27
CA SER A 87 16.85 -1.16 -13.84
C SER A 87 18.16 -0.75 -13.20
N LEU A 88 18.99 -1.71 -12.73
CA LEU A 88 20.28 -1.45 -12.11
C LEU A 88 21.42 -1.32 -13.14
N THR A 89 21.40 -2.12 -14.21
CA THR A 89 22.53 -2.27 -15.14
C THR A 89 22.19 -1.98 -16.60
N GLY A 90 20.91 -1.97 -16.97
CA GLY A 90 20.42 -1.93 -18.36
C GLY A 90 20.67 -3.22 -19.15
N GLY A 91 21.09 -4.29 -18.46
CA GLY A 91 21.38 -5.61 -19.05
C GLY A 91 20.20 -6.59 -18.99
N ASP A 92 20.50 -7.88 -19.17
CA ASP A 92 19.52 -8.99 -19.06
C ASP A 92 19.04 -9.14 -17.60
N GLU A 93 17.79 -8.75 -17.37
CA GLU A 93 17.13 -8.77 -16.06
C GLU A 93 17.01 -10.19 -15.49
N ALA A 94 16.49 -11.13 -16.28
CA ALA A 94 16.42 -12.54 -15.90
C ALA A 94 17.80 -13.14 -15.59
N GLY A 95 18.84 -12.67 -16.29
CA GLY A 95 20.23 -13.00 -16.03
C GLY A 95 20.71 -12.53 -14.67
N GLU A 96 20.38 -11.30 -14.29
CA GLU A 96 20.70 -10.71 -12.99
C GLU A 96 20.06 -11.49 -11.84
N PHE A 97 18.75 -11.77 -11.94
CA PHE A 97 18.04 -12.56 -10.92
C PHE A 97 18.61 -13.97 -10.77
N ARG A 98 18.96 -14.64 -11.88
CA ARG A 98 19.65 -15.95 -11.82
C ARG A 98 21.00 -15.86 -11.11
N ALA A 99 21.78 -14.80 -11.34
CA ALA A 99 23.06 -14.60 -10.68
C ALA A 99 22.91 -14.38 -9.15
N LEU A 100 21.78 -13.82 -8.73
CA LEU A 100 21.39 -13.68 -7.31
C LEU A 100 20.79 -14.97 -6.71
N GLY A 101 20.64 -16.03 -7.51
CA GLY A 101 20.11 -17.32 -7.07
C GLY A 101 18.58 -17.44 -7.08
N ALA A 102 17.88 -16.59 -7.84
CA ALA A 102 16.44 -16.70 -8.01
C ALA A 102 16.04 -18.06 -8.61
N GLN A 103 14.96 -18.65 -8.10
CA GLN A 103 14.44 -19.93 -8.58
C GLN A 103 13.61 -19.81 -9.86
N GLN A 104 13.10 -18.62 -10.13
CA GLN A 104 12.33 -18.28 -11.32
C GLN A 104 12.82 -16.95 -11.88
N ALA A 105 12.58 -16.75 -13.17
CA ALA A 105 12.72 -15.43 -13.76
C ALA A 105 11.58 -14.52 -13.25
N PRO A 106 11.80 -13.20 -13.28
CA PRO A 106 10.75 -12.20 -13.16
C PRO A 106 9.52 -12.56 -14.02
N PRO A 107 8.31 -12.42 -13.47
CA PRO A 107 7.07 -12.77 -14.19
C PRO A 107 6.60 -11.68 -15.17
N ASP A 108 7.25 -10.51 -15.17
CA ASP A 108 6.92 -9.34 -15.97
C ASP A 108 5.45 -8.91 -15.81
N GLY A 109 4.99 -8.81 -14.56
CA GLY A 109 3.59 -8.55 -14.27
C GLY A 109 3.28 -8.16 -12.82
N PRO A 110 2.07 -7.64 -12.57
CA PRO A 110 1.68 -7.14 -11.26
C PRO A 110 1.69 -8.26 -10.20
N LEU A 111 2.15 -7.90 -9.00
CA LEU A 111 2.04 -8.74 -7.82
C LEU A 111 0.56 -8.99 -7.51
N ALA A 112 0.15 -10.25 -7.39
CA ALA A 112 -1.19 -10.62 -6.98
C ALA A 112 -1.35 -10.54 -5.44
N HIS A 113 -0.28 -10.84 -4.72
CA HIS A 113 -0.19 -10.79 -3.27
C HIS A 113 1.11 -10.14 -2.81
N LEU A 114 1.05 -9.42 -1.68
CA LEU A 114 2.24 -8.78 -1.11
C LEU A 114 3.32 -9.80 -0.76
N ASP A 115 2.97 -11.04 -0.39
CA ASP A 115 3.93 -12.07 0.00
C ASP A 115 4.83 -12.54 -1.17
N GLU A 116 4.48 -12.23 -2.41
CA GLU A 116 5.34 -12.52 -3.57
C GLU A 116 6.68 -11.77 -3.53
N VAL A 117 6.77 -10.67 -2.78
CA VAL A 117 8.04 -9.96 -2.57
C VAL A 117 9.10 -10.82 -1.89
N ASP A 118 8.71 -11.88 -1.17
CA ASP A 118 9.67 -12.81 -0.55
C ASP A 118 10.41 -13.67 -1.59
N ALA A 119 9.88 -13.79 -2.81
CA ALA A 119 10.52 -14.53 -3.89
C ALA A 119 11.54 -13.69 -4.68
N ILE A 120 11.57 -12.38 -4.46
CA ILE A 120 12.44 -11.45 -5.18
C ILE A 120 13.85 -11.54 -4.60
N ALA A 121 14.77 -12.14 -5.38
CA ALA A 121 16.15 -12.33 -4.96
C ALA A 121 16.88 -10.99 -4.76
N GLY A 122 17.81 -10.93 -3.81
CA GLY A 122 18.61 -9.72 -3.54
C GLY A 122 17.97 -8.72 -2.57
N ILE A 123 16.73 -8.94 -2.12
CA ILE A 123 16.11 -8.12 -1.07
C ILE A 123 16.33 -8.76 0.30
N ARG A 124 16.80 -7.98 1.27
CA ARG A 124 17.02 -8.46 2.65
C ARG A 124 15.68 -8.65 3.39
N PRO A 125 15.43 -9.79 4.05
CA PRO A 125 14.20 -10.02 4.80
C PRO A 125 13.95 -8.98 5.90
N GLU A 126 14.99 -8.46 6.53
CA GLU A 126 14.88 -7.44 7.57
C GLU A 126 14.38 -6.09 7.01
N ALA A 127 14.77 -5.75 5.79
CA ALA A 127 14.29 -4.54 5.11
C ALA A 127 12.81 -4.70 4.72
N LEU A 128 12.42 -5.84 4.14
CA LEU A 128 11.02 -6.15 3.83
C LEU A 128 10.15 -6.15 5.08
N ALA A 129 10.62 -6.73 6.19
CA ALA A 129 9.88 -6.74 7.45
C ALA A 129 9.55 -5.33 7.97
N ARG A 130 10.46 -4.36 7.76
CA ARG A 130 10.25 -2.95 8.14
C ARG A 130 9.28 -2.23 7.20
N LEU A 131 9.28 -2.58 5.92
CA LEU A 131 8.43 -1.97 4.90
C LEU A 131 7.00 -2.52 4.90
N ARG A 132 6.82 -3.82 5.15
CA ARG A 132 5.53 -4.55 5.09
C ARG A 132 4.33 -3.83 5.72
N PRO A 133 4.43 -3.15 6.88
CA PRO A 133 3.29 -2.44 7.47
C PRO A 133 2.72 -1.31 6.59
N PHE A 134 3.50 -0.80 5.63
CA PHE A 134 3.19 0.34 4.78
C PHE A 134 2.88 -0.03 3.32
N LEU A 135 3.01 -1.32 2.98
CA LEU A 135 2.90 -1.80 1.61
C LEU A 135 1.62 -2.62 1.39
N VAL A 136 1.18 -2.66 0.13
CA VAL A 136 0.11 -3.54 -0.35
C VAL A 136 0.40 -3.93 -1.82
N ALA A 137 -0.17 -5.04 -2.27
CA ALA A 137 -0.25 -5.37 -3.69
C ALA A 137 -1.74 -5.35 -4.09
N LEU A 138 -2.15 -4.35 -4.87
CA LEU A 138 -3.51 -4.20 -5.39
C LEU A 138 -3.51 -4.42 -6.91
N PRO A 139 -4.56 -5.05 -7.47
CA PRO A 139 -4.56 -5.55 -8.85
C PRO A 139 -4.47 -4.46 -9.92
N ALA A 140 -4.81 -3.22 -9.59
CA ALA A 140 -4.68 -2.07 -10.47
C ALA A 140 -3.85 -0.97 -9.78
N PRO A 141 -3.18 -0.11 -10.55
CA PRO A 141 -2.60 1.12 -10.01
C PRO A 141 -3.63 1.91 -9.21
N SER A 142 -3.22 2.47 -8.08
CA SER A 142 -4.14 3.08 -7.13
C SER A 142 -3.55 4.31 -6.45
N GLN A 143 -4.37 5.34 -6.27
CA GLN A 143 -4.02 6.50 -5.46
C GLN A 143 -4.06 6.16 -3.96
N ILE A 144 -3.30 6.90 -3.17
CA ILE A 144 -3.24 6.76 -1.72
C ILE A 144 -4.24 7.70 -1.06
N ASN A 145 -5.13 7.17 -0.22
CA ASN A 145 -6.04 7.95 0.58
C ASN A 145 -5.30 8.64 1.75
N ALA A 146 -5.09 9.95 1.62
CA ALA A 146 -4.40 10.77 2.61
C ALA A 146 -5.14 10.86 3.97
N ASN A 147 -6.42 10.49 4.04
CA ASN A 147 -7.15 10.45 5.30
C ASN A 147 -6.95 9.16 6.11
N THR A 148 -6.39 8.11 5.50
CA THR A 148 -6.13 6.81 6.15
C THR A 148 -4.65 6.44 6.17
N ALA A 149 -3.82 7.03 5.30
CA ALA A 149 -2.39 6.75 5.19
C ALA A 149 -1.57 7.05 6.45
N GLY A 150 -0.56 6.24 6.78
CA GLY A 150 0.37 6.54 7.88
C GLY A 150 1.23 7.78 7.63
N ALA A 151 1.92 8.29 8.65
CA ALA A 151 2.80 9.45 8.52
C ALA A 151 3.96 9.17 7.56
N GLU A 152 4.48 7.94 7.57
CA GLU A 152 5.54 7.45 6.70
C GLU A 152 5.12 7.44 5.23
N VAL A 153 3.87 7.04 4.96
CA VAL A 153 3.31 7.04 3.60
C VAL A 153 3.02 8.47 3.13
N LEU A 154 2.51 9.34 4.00
CA LEU A 154 2.32 10.77 3.65
C LEU A 154 3.65 11.46 3.35
N HIS A 155 4.68 11.22 4.18
CA HIS A 155 6.05 11.67 3.95
C HIS A 155 6.59 11.18 2.60
N ALA A 156 6.27 9.95 2.23
CA ALA A 156 6.71 9.35 0.98
C ALA A 156 6.07 10.00 -0.27
N ILE A 157 4.77 10.27 -0.26
CA ILE A 157 4.04 10.72 -1.45
C ILE A 157 3.96 12.24 -1.60
N ILE A 158 4.22 13.00 -0.53
CA ILE A 158 4.23 14.46 -0.55
C ILE A 158 5.69 14.92 -0.61
N PRO A 159 6.15 15.48 -1.74
CA PRO A 159 7.53 15.90 -1.90
C PRO A 159 7.96 16.87 -0.79
N GLU A 160 9.17 16.70 -0.27
CA GLU A 160 9.79 17.59 0.71
C GLU A 160 9.01 17.73 2.04
N LEU A 161 8.00 16.90 2.30
CA LEU A 161 7.29 16.89 3.58
C LEU A 161 8.16 16.21 4.64
N PRO A 162 8.61 16.89 5.72
CA PRO A 162 9.38 16.23 6.77
C PRO A 162 8.52 15.20 7.53
N LEU A 163 9.12 14.08 7.97
CA LEU A 163 8.39 13.02 8.66
C LEU A 163 7.69 13.51 9.94
N ASP A 164 8.33 14.38 10.71
CA ASP A 164 7.70 14.93 11.93
C ASP A 164 6.51 15.84 11.60
N ALA A 165 6.55 16.57 10.48
CA ALA A 165 5.39 17.33 10.02
C ALA A 165 4.27 16.40 9.52
N ALA A 166 4.60 15.30 8.85
CA ALA A 166 3.62 14.28 8.47
C ALA A 166 2.92 13.68 9.70
N ARG A 167 3.65 13.43 10.79
CA ARG A 167 3.07 12.98 12.08
C ARG A 167 2.11 14.01 12.67
N ILE A 168 2.43 15.29 12.59
CA ILE A 168 1.54 16.38 13.02
C ILE A 168 0.27 16.40 12.16
N LEU A 169 0.39 16.30 10.83
CA LEU A 169 -0.75 16.24 9.92
C LEU A 169 -1.67 15.05 10.22
N VAL A 170 -1.12 13.88 10.53
CA VAL A 170 -1.90 12.71 10.94
C VAL A 170 -2.63 12.97 12.26
N ALA A 171 -2.01 13.61 13.24
CA ALA A 171 -2.69 13.96 14.50
C ALA A 171 -3.80 15.00 14.29
N GLU A 172 -3.59 15.97 13.39
CA GLU A 172 -4.59 16.99 13.08
C GLU A 172 -5.78 16.44 12.30
N ARG A 173 -5.55 15.54 11.33
CA ARG A 173 -6.63 14.98 10.50
C ARG A 173 -7.61 14.12 11.30
N GLU A 174 -7.19 13.55 12.43
CA GLU A 174 -8.09 12.83 13.35
C GLU A 174 -9.21 13.73 13.88
N ARG A 175 -8.96 15.04 13.98
CA ARG A 175 -9.95 16.04 14.39
C ARG A 175 -10.66 16.68 13.20
N ALA A 176 -9.92 16.91 12.12
CA ALA A 176 -10.43 17.54 10.91
C ALA A 176 -9.83 16.87 9.67
N TRP A 177 -10.54 15.90 9.11
CA TRP A 177 -10.10 15.20 7.89
C TRP A 177 -9.89 16.17 6.71
N PHE A 178 -9.11 15.71 5.73
CA PHE A 178 -8.89 16.43 4.48
C PHE A 178 -10.12 16.29 3.57
N LYS A 179 -10.58 17.42 3.03
CA LYS A 179 -11.79 17.47 2.19
C LYS A 179 -11.49 17.20 0.72
N ASP A 180 -10.31 17.60 0.27
CA ASP A 180 -9.83 17.53 -1.10
C ASP A 180 -8.31 17.79 -1.11
N LEU A 181 -7.67 17.67 -2.28
CA LEU A 181 -6.23 17.93 -2.41
C LEU A 181 -5.83 19.39 -2.10
N PRO A 182 -6.61 20.42 -2.51
CA PRO A 182 -6.36 21.79 -2.09
C PRO A 182 -6.32 21.99 -0.56
N ASP A 183 -7.22 21.35 0.18
CA ASP A 183 -7.24 21.39 1.65
C ASP A 183 -6.00 20.73 2.27
N ILE A 184 -5.46 19.67 1.66
CA ILE A 184 -4.16 19.11 2.08
C ILE A 184 -3.06 20.15 1.86
N ASN A 185 -2.94 20.69 0.64
CA ASN A 185 -1.91 21.68 0.28
C ASN A 185 -1.94 22.92 1.19
N ALA A 186 -3.13 23.38 1.58
CA ALA A 186 -3.28 24.54 2.47
C ALA A 186 -2.78 24.29 3.90
N ARG A 187 -2.63 23.02 4.30
CA ARG A 187 -2.17 22.63 5.65
C ARG A 187 -0.72 22.17 5.68
N LEU A 188 -0.07 22.03 4.52
CA LEU A 188 1.34 21.66 4.47
C LEU A 188 2.22 22.76 5.09
N PRO A 189 3.29 22.38 5.80
CA PRO A 189 4.23 23.37 6.32
C PRO A 189 4.98 24.06 5.17
N GLN A 190 5.53 25.23 5.45
CA GLN A 190 6.38 25.92 4.46
C GLN A 190 7.59 25.06 4.09
N GLY A 191 7.89 25.01 2.78
CA GLY A 191 8.99 24.21 2.25
C GLY A 191 8.62 22.77 1.87
N SER A 192 7.36 22.35 2.07
CA SER A 192 6.84 21.14 1.42
C SER A 192 6.43 21.44 -0.02
N GLY A 193 6.69 20.48 -0.91
CA GLY A 193 6.16 20.48 -2.26
C GLY A 193 4.64 20.23 -2.29
N PRO A 194 3.99 20.52 -3.42
CA PRO A 194 2.56 20.27 -3.56
C PRO A 194 2.26 18.77 -3.60
N VAL A 195 1.06 18.41 -3.17
CA VAL A 195 0.53 17.04 -3.32
C VAL A 195 0.51 16.63 -4.79
N ILE A 196 1.03 15.43 -5.08
CA ILE A 196 0.98 14.83 -6.42
C ILE A 196 -0.39 14.21 -6.64
N ALA A 197 -1.17 14.78 -7.56
CA ALA A 197 -2.55 14.37 -7.81
C ALA A 197 -2.66 12.89 -8.23
N ASP A 198 -1.73 12.39 -9.05
CA ASP A 198 -1.76 11.00 -9.54
C ASP A 198 -1.43 9.96 -8.45
N GLN A 199 -0.86 10.40 -7.32
CA GLN A 199 -0.50 9.52 -6.20
C GLN A 199 -1.44 9.65 -4.99
N THR A 200 -2.23 10.73 -4.92
CA THR A 200 -2.96 11.09 -3.70
C THR A 200 -4.44 11.27 -3.96
N ALA A 201 -5.26 10.68 -3.10
CA ALA A 201 -6.70 10.81 -3.04
C ALA A 201 -7.15 11.15 -1.61
N VAL A 202 -8.43 11.49 -1.48
CA VAL A 202 -9.13 11.60 -0.19
C VAL A 202 -10.25 10.56 -0.06
N VAL A 203 -10.30 9.61 -1.00
CA VAL A 203 -11.29 8.53 -1.08
C VAL A 203 -10.59 7.18 -1.12
N SER A 204 -11.29 6.15 -0.64
CA SER A 204 -10.81 4.77 -0.67
C SER A 204 -11.37 4.00 -1.87
N ASP A 205 -10.51 3.24 -2.54
CA ASP A 205 -10.90 2.33 -3.63
C ASP A 205 -10.89 0.87 -3.16
N TYR A 206 -9.95 0.50 -2.28
CA TYR A 206 -9.77 -0.88 -1.85
C TYR A 206 -9.92 -1.03 -0.34
N ILE A 207 -10.85 -1.89 0.08
CA ILE A 207 -11.12 -2.20 1.48
C ILE A 207 -10.89 -3.69 1.71
N LEU A 208 -10.14 -4.03 2.75
CA LEU A 208 -10.04 -5.40 3.24
C LEU A 208 -11.10 -5.61 4.32
N ALA A 209 -12.04 -6.50 4.07
CA ALA A 209 -12.94 -7.00 5.09
C ALA A 209 -12.34 -8.26 5.73
N THR A 210 -12.24 -8.26 7.06
CA THR A 210 -11.87 -9.46 7.81
C THR A 210 -13.01 -9.87 8.73
N GLY A 211 -13.28 -11.17 8.78
CA GLY A 211 -14.34 -11.75 9.58
C GLY A 211 -13.84 -12.95 10.36
N ARG A 212 -14.38 -13.15 11.56
CA ARG A 212 -14.17 -14.34 12.37
C ARG A 212 -15.53 -14.82 12.86
N ALA A 213 -15.82 -16.11 12.65
CA ALA A 213 -17.00 -16.77 13.16
C ALA A 213 -16.57 -17.95 14.05
N ARG A 214 -17.23 -18.11 15.20
CA ARG A 214 -17.00 -19.20 16.14
C ARG A 214 -18.32 -19.88 16.46
N TYR A 215 -18.36 -21.21 16.39
CA TYR A 215 -19.49 -22.02 16.80
C TYR A 215 -18.99 -23.26 17.52
N GLY A 216 -19.32 -23.40 18.81
CA GLY A 216 -18.71 -24.41 19.67
C GLY A 216 -17.17 -24.27 19.70
N LEU A 217 -16.48 -25.31 19.22
CA LEU A 217 -15.01 -25.36 19.09
C LEU A 217 -14.50 -24.95 17.69
N SER A 218 -15.40 -24.81 16.71
CA SER A 218 -15.03 -24.46 15.34
C SER A 218 -14.84 -22.95 15.22
N VAL A 219 -13.74 -22.55 14.59
CA VAL A 219 -13.42 -21.15 14.28
C VAL A 219 -13.12 -21.05 12.80
N VAL A 220 -13.74 -20.10 12.13
CA VAL A 220 -13.45 -19.74 10.74
C VAL A 220 -12.98 -18.30 10.73
N ARG A 221 -11.88 -18.03 10.03
CA ARG A 221 -11.45 -16.67 9.70
C ARG A 221 -11.53 -16.48 8.19
N MET A 222 -11.96 -15.31 7.76
CA MET A 222 -12.10 -14.94 6.36
C MET A 222 -11.51 -13.57 6.12
N GLU A 223 -10.91 -13.41 4.94
CA GLU A 223 -10.43 -12.14 4.41
C GLU A 223 -11.02 -11.95 3.02
N VAL A 224 -11.54 -10.76 2.73
CA VAL A 224 -12.17 -10.41 1.45
C VAL A 224 -11.64 -9.06 0.99
N LEU A 225 -11.04 -9.02 -0.20
CA LEU A 225 -10.69 -7.76 -0.84
C LEU A 225 -11.89 -7.22 -1.62
N LEU A 226 -12.30 -6.01 -1.26
CA LEU A 226 -13.40 -5.30 -1.87
C LEU A 226 -12.85 -4.14 -2.72
N HIS A 227 -13.32 -4.01 -3.95
CA HIS A 227 -13.02 -2.87 -4.83
C HIS A 227 -14.27 -2.02 -5.03
N ARG A 228 -14.19 -0.75 -4.64
CA ARG A 228 -15.31 0.19 -4.60
C ARG A 228 -15.29 1.16 -5.78
N HIS A 229 -15.63 0.65 -6.96
CA HIS A 229 -15.67 1.45 -8.19
C HIS A 229 -17.09 2.01 -8.50
N GLN A 230 -18.15 1.43 -7.95
CA GLN A 230 -19.55 1.84 -8.09
C GLN A 230 -20.26 2.01 -6.72
N ASN A 231 -21.60 2.11 -6.71
CA ASN A 231 -22.40 2.18 -5.48
C ASN A 231 -22.28 0.90 -4.62
N TRP A 232 -22.01 -0.25 -5.23
CA TRP A 232 -21.73 -1.51 -4.54
C TRP A 232 -20.30 -1.94 -4.84
N PRO A 233 -19.56 -2.47 -3.84
CA PRO A 233 -18.23 -2.99 -4.07
C PRO A 233 -18.27 -4.36 -4.74
N ASP A 234 -17.28 -4.64 -5.58
CA ASP A 234 -17.03 -5.99 -6.09
C ASP A 234 -16.09 -6.75 -5.14
N ILE A 235 -16.28 -8.06 -5.07
CA ILE A 235 -15.31 -8.95 -4.44
C ILE A 235 -14.22 -9.25 -5.47
N VAL A 236 -13.00 -8.78 -5.18
CA VAL A 236 -11.81 -9.09 -6.00
C VAL A 236 -11.35 -10.51 -5.71
N TRP A 237 -11.23 -10.85 -4.42
CA TRP A 237 -10.93 -12.20 -3.96
C TRP A 237 -11.44 -12.41 -2.53
N GLN A 238 -11.55 -13.67 -2.15
CA GLN A 238 -11.83 -14.09 -0.77
C GLN A 238 -10.92 -15.27 -0.39
N ARG A 239 -10.50 -15.30 0.87
CA ARG A 239 -9.65 -16.35 1.43
C ARG A 239 -10.19 -16.79 2.79
N ILE A 240 -10.31 -18.10 2.98
CA ILE A 240 -10.59 -18.71 4.28
C ILE A 240 -9.24 -19.12 4.88
N LEU A 241 -9.01 -18.72 6.14
CA LEU A 241 -7.77 -18.96 6.90
C LEU A 241 -7.96 -20.04 7.96
#